data_AF-A0A0J1CIY9-F1
#
_entry.id   AF-A0A0J1CIY9-F1
#
_cell.length_a   1.000
_cell.length_b   1.000
_cell.length_c   1.000
_cell.angle_alpha   90.00
_cell.angle_beta   90.00
_cell.angle_gamma   90.00
#
_symmetry.space_group_name_H-M   'P 1'
#
loop_
_entity.id
_entity.type
_entity.pdbx_description
1 polymer ?
#
loop_
_entity_poly.entity_id
_entity_poly.type
_entity_poly.pdbx_seq_one_letter_code
_entity_poly.pdbx_strand_id
1 'polypeptide(L)'
;MRARARLCIELGEVKPRWDQWCARQGLTPAEGVRQLILDAVLDDAAQPDAAPESPMPWTVVGEHRKHVAIRLTSTELTAVKQRAAALGFNANRWIVALIRAHLTGEPQFGEQEMMLLATSNRQLASIGRLLGCIARDGARVAAHTELIDPQQLAAMKKELDAHLRAVAALVRANLDRWSR
;
A
#
# COMPACT_ATOMS: atom_id res chain seq x y z
N MET A 1 -42.82 -5.67 16.76
CA MET A 1 -42.32 -5.95 18.13
C MET A 1 -40.79 -6.08 18.07
N ARG A 2 -40.01 -5.15 18.64
CA ARG A 2 -38.54 -5.28 18.68
C ARG A 2 -38.17 -6.35 19.71
N ALA A 3 -37.45 -7.39 19.29
CA ALA A 3 -36.98 -8.46 20.17
C ALA A 3 -36.06 -7.86 21.25
N ARG A 4 -36.43 -8.02 22.52
CA ARG A 4 -35.67 -7.50 23.65
C ARG A 4 -34.60 -8.54 24.03
N ALA A 5 -33.42 -8.45 23.41
CA ALA A 5 -32.27 -9.26 23.80
C ALA A 5 -31.63 -8.66 25.07
N ARG A 6 -31.37 -9.49 26.08
CA ARG A 6 -30.71 -9.09 27.34
C ARG A 6 -29.35 -9.76 27.41
N LEU A 7 -28.33 -8.98 27.74
CA LEU A 7 -26.96 -9.45 27.98
C LEU A 7 -26.65 -9.25 29.45
N CYS A 8 -26.30 -10.33 30.16
CA CYS A 8 -25.85 -10.27 31.55
C CYS A 8 -24.31 -10.35 31.54
N ILE A 9 -23.65 -9.36 32.14
CA ILE A 9 -22.19 -9.24 32.12
C ILE A 9 -21.68 -9.19 33.56
N GLU A 10 -20.75 -10.07 33.90
CA GLU A 10 -20.03 -10.01 35.18
C GLU A 10 -18.81 -9.10 35.04
N LEU A 11 -18.83 -7.96 35.73
CA LEU A 11 -17.77 -6.95 35.67
C LEU A 11 -16.68 -7.14 36.74
N GLY A 12 -16.85 -8.09 37.66
CA GLY A 12 -15.89 -8.40 38.73
C GLY A 12 -15.36 -7.15 39.45
N GLU A 13 -14.04 -7.10 39.65
CA GLU A 13 -13.33 -5.99 40.32
C GLU A 13 -13.34 -4.67 39.53
N VAL A 14 -13.76 -4.69 38.26
CA VAL A 14 -13.78 -3.49 37.40
C VAL A 14 -15.08 -2.69 37.60
N LYS A 15 -16.10 -3.29 38.20
CA LYS A 15 -17.39 -2.65 38.49
C LYS A 15 -17.30 -1.28 39.19
N PRO A 16 -16.55 -1.09 40.29
CA PRO A 16 -16.48 0.21 40.96
C PRO A 16 -15.87 1.30 40.08
N ARG A 17 -14.86 0.97 39.26
CA ARG A 17 -14.22 1.90 38.33
C ARG A 17 -15.16 2.27 37.18
N TRP A 18 -15.96 1.30 36.72
CA TRP A 18 -17.00 1.49 35.72
C TRP A 18 -18.13 2.41 36.22
N ASP A 19 -18.66 2.14 37.41
CA ASP A 19 -19.73 2.95 38.00
C ASP A 19 -19.27 4.41 38.20
N GLN A 20 -18.02 4.64 38.59
CA GLN A 20 -17.43 5.98 38.70
C GLN A 20 -17.23 6.68 37.34
N TRP A 21 -16.97 5.91 36.28
CA TRP A 21 -16.88 6.46 34.92
C TRP A 21 -18.27 6.86 34.41
N CYS A 22 -19.28 6.00 34.57
CA CYS A 22 -20.66 6.31 34.22
C CYS A 22 -21.21 7.51 34.99
N ALA A 23 -20.92 7.61 36.29
CA ALA A 23 -21.34 8.75 37.12
C ALA A 23 -20.76 10.08 36.62
N ARG A 24 -19.50 10.09 36.17
CA ARG A 24 -18.87 11.28 35.58
C ARG A 24 -19.51 11.71 34.25
N GLN A 25 -20.07 10.75 33.52
CA GLN A 25 -20.76 10.98 32.25
C GLN A 25 -22.28 11.21 32.42
N GLY A 26 -22.80 11.17 33.67
CA GLY A 26 -24.24 11.31 33.93
C GLY A 26 -25.08 10.12 33.46
N LEU A 27 -24.46 8.95 33.25
CA LEU A 27 -25.11 7.75 32.70
C LEU A 27 -25.34 6.70 33.79
N THR A 28 -26.38 5.89 33.61
CA THR A 28 -26.52 4.67 34.42
C THR A 28 -25.53 3.60 33.92
N PRO A 29 -25.08 2.65 34.78
CA PRO A 29 -24.15 1.61 34.36
C PRO A 29 -24.65 0.78 33.17
N ALA A 30 -25.97 0.55 33.08
CA ALA A 30 -26.58 -0.16 31.96
C ALA A 30 -26.62 0.69 30.68
N GLU A 31 -26.87 1.99 30.80
CA GLU A 31 -26.86 2.92 29.67
C GLU A 31 -25.45 3.11 29.12
N GLY A 32 -24.44 3.18 29.99
CA GLY A 32 -23.04 3.24 29.58
C GLY A 32 -22.59 2.00 28.80
N VAL A 33 -23.02 0.79 29.22
CA VAL A 33 -22.68 -0.45 28.49
C VAL A 33 -23.42 -0.48 27.16
N ARG A 34 -24.68 -0.05 27.14
CA ARG A 34 -25.46 0.06 25.90
C ARG A 34 -24.80 1.03 24.92
N GLN A 35 -24.35 2.20 25.37
CA GLN A 35 -23.64 3.17 24.53
C GLN A 35 -22.29 2.63 24.07
N LEU A 36 -21.49 2.01 24.95
CA LEU A 36 -20.21 1.43 24.57
C LEU A 36 -20.34 0.31 23.53
N ILE A 37 -21.37 -0.54 23.67
CA ILE A 37 -21.69 -1.56 22.66
C ILE A 37 -22.19 -0.90 21.37
N LEU A 38 -23.04 0.14 21.47
CA LEU A 38 -23.51 0.85 20.28
C LEU A 38 -22.36 1.54 19.54
N ASP A 39 -21.45 2.21 20.24
CA ASP A 39 -20.28 2.85 19.65
C ASP A 39 -19.37 1.80 19.01
N ALA A 40 -19.08 0.69 19.70
CA ALA A 40 -18.28 -0.40 19.15
C ALA A 40 -18.93 -1.07 17.92
N VAL A 41 -20.25 -1.26 17.92
CA VAL A 41 -20.98 -1.91 16.82
C VAL A 41 -21.26 -0.95 15.66
N LEU A 42 -21.44 0.35 15.93
CA LEU A 42 -21.65 1.37 14.91
C LEU A 42 -20.33 1.77 14.25
N ASP A 43 -19.21 1.79 14.99
CA ASP A 43 -17.87 1.91 14.40
C ASP A 43 -17.53 0.69 13.53
N ASP A 44 -17.95 -0.52 13.92
CA ASP A 44 -17.79 -1.76 13.14
C ASP A 44 -18.70 -1.78 11.90
N ALA A 45 -19.92 -1.24 11.99
CA ALA A 45 -20.85 -1.13 10.85
C ALA A 45 -20.52 0.00 9.86
N ALA A 46 -19.70 0.97 10.26
CA ALA A 46 -19.16 2.02 9.39
C ALA A 46 -17.87 1.60 8.65
N GLN A 47 -17.33 0.40 8.93
CA GLN A 47 -16.19 -0.18 8.24
C GLN A 47 -16.62 -1.39 7.40
N PRO A 48 -17.10 -1.20 6.15
CA PRO A 48 -16.94 -2.26 5.18
C PRO A 48 -15.45 -2.36 4.88
N ASP A 49 -14.81 -3.42 5.37
CA ASP A 49 -13.44 -3.80 5.06
C ASP A 49 -12.39 -2.78 5.57
N ALA A 50 -12.25 -2.69 6.90
CA ALA A 50 -11.03 -2.13 7.48
C ALA A 50 -9.84 -3.03 7.12
N ALA A 51 -9.25 -2.75 5.96
CA ALA A 51 -7.85 -3.04 5.71
C ALA A 51 -7.05 -2.62 6.96
N PRO A 52 -6.14 -3.47 7.46
CA PRO A 52 -5.38 -3.15 8.65
C PRO A 52 -4.72 -1.78 8.50
N GLU A 53 -4.92 -0.97 9.54
CA GLU A 53 -4.55 0.44 9.63
C GLU A 53 -3.14 0.73 9.10
N SER A 54 -3.09 1.73 8.21
CA SER A 54 -1.91 2.44 7.73
C SER A 54 -0.86 1.58 6.98
N PRO A 55 -0.32 2.06 5.85
CA PRO A 55 0.92 1.53 5.33
C PRO A 55 1.99 1.77 6.39
N MET A 56 2.27 0.75 7.22
CA MET A 56 3.27 0.85 8.25
C MET A 56 4.59 1.25 7.55
N PRO A 57 5.25 2.35 7.95
CA PRO A 57 6.48 2.79 7.30
C PRO A 57 7.61 1.84 7.71
N TRP A 58 7.72 0.70 7.02
CA TRP A 58 8.78 -0.29 7.25
C TRP A 58 10.10 0.23 6.70
N THR A 59 10.73 1.16 7.42
CA THR A 59 12.13 1.58 7.18
C THR A 59 12.87 1.79 8.49
N VAL A 60 12.91 0.78 9.36
CA VAL A 60 14.01 0.70 10.33
C VAL A 60 15.18 -0.01 9.64
N VAL A 61 16.07 0.79 9.05
CA VAL A 61 17.37 0.33 8.56
C VAL A 61 18.10 -0.33 9.74
N GLY A 62 18.37 -1.64 9.66
CA GLY A 62 19.15 -2.38 10.68
C GLY A 62 18.36 -3.34 11.57
N GLU A 63 17.06 -3.53 11.34
CA GLU A 63 16.30 -4.53 12.11
C GLU A 63 16.68 -5.96 11.67
N HIS A 64 16.96 -6.82 12.64
CA HIS A 64 17.36 -8.20 12.39
C HIS A 64 16.17 -9.02 11.87
N ARG A 65 16.35 -9.70 10.74
CA ARG A 65 15.32 -10.59 10.18
C ARG A 65 15.05 -11.74 11.14
N LYS A 66 13.79 -11.93 11.52
CA LYS A 66 13.35 -13.09 12.28
C LYS A 66 13.09 -14.27 11.34
N HIS A 67 13.53 -15.45 11.73
CA HIS A 67 13.26 -16.68 10.99
C HIS A 67 11.84 -17.15 11.27
N VAL A 68 11.07 -17.40 10.20
CA VAL A 68 9.72 -17.98 10.27
C VAL A 68 9.74 -19.30 9.52
N ALA A 69 9.44 -20.41 10.21
CA ALA A 69 9.33 -21.72 9.61
C ALA A 69 7.89 -21.95 9.12
N ILE A 70 7.71 -22.13 7.81
CA ILE A 70 6.42 -22.39 7.18
C ILE A 70 6.39 -23.86 6.73
N ARG A 71 5.37 -24.60 7.15
CA ARG A 71 5.15 -25.98 6.70
C ARG A 71 4.23 -25.96 5.50
N LEU A 72 4.67 -26.57 4.41
CA LEU A 72 3.91 -26.73 3.17
C LEU A 72 3.93 -28.21 2.80
N THR A 73 2.85 -28.68 2.21
CA THR A 73 2.81 -29.96 1.50
C THR A 73 3.72 -29.92 0.26
N SER A 74 4.06 -31.07 -0.28
CA SER A 74 4.90 -31.17 -1.49
C SER A 74 4.25 -30.51 -2.71
N THR A 75 2.92 -30.61 -2.82
CA THR A 75 2.14 -29.99 -3.90
C THR A 75 2.14 -28.47 -3.79
N GLU A 76 1.89 -27.93 -2.60
CA GLU A 76 1.95 -26.48 -2.34
C GLU A 76 3.35 -25.92 -2.61
N LEU A 77 4.40 -26.58 -2.12
CA LEU A 77 5.77 -26.13 -2.36
C LEU A 77 6.13 -26.12 -3.86
N THR A 78 5.60 -27.07 -4.63
CA THR A 78 5.81 -27.10 -6.09
C THR A 78 5.10 -25.94 -6.77
N ALA A 79 3.85 -25.66 -6.40
CA ALA A 79 3.10 -24.51 -6.91
C ALA A 79 3.78 -23.18 -6.57
N VAL A 80 4.28 -23.04 -5.33
CA VAL A 80 5.08 -21.88 -4.88
C VAL A 80 6.31 -21.68 -5.77
N LYS A 81 7.07 -22.75 -6.05
CA LYS A 81 8.27 -22.68 -6.89
C LYS A 81 7.94 -22.26 -8.33
N GLN A 82 6.89 -22.83 -8.92
CA GLN A 82 6.46 -22.48 -10.27
C GLN A 82 6.02 -21.01 -10.36
N ARG A 83 5.22 -20.55 -9.39
CA ARG A 83 4.74 -19.16 -9.36
C ARG A 83 5.87 -18.17 -9.12
N ALA A 84 6.80 -18.51 -8.22
CA ALA A 84 7.99 -17.71 -7.98
C ALA A 84 8.85 -17.58 -9.24
N ALA A 85 9.12 -18.69 -9.93
CA ALA A 85 9.91 -18.69 -11.16
C ALA A 85 9.27 -17.85 -12.27
N ALA A 86 7.95 -17.96 -12.45
CA ALA A 86 7.20 -17.18 -13.44
C ALA A 86 7.28 -15.66 -13.19
N LEU A 87 7.47 -15.25 -11.93
CA LEU A 87 7.59 -13.86 -11.52
C LEU A 87 9.05 -13.43 -11.30
N GLY A 88 10.05 -14.27 -11.63
CA GLY A 88 11.46 -13.94 -11.46
C GLY A 88 11.93 -13.87 -9.99
N PHE A 89 11.32 -14.67 -9.11
CA PHE A 89 11.68 -14.83 -7.71
C PHE A 89 12.17 -16.24 -7.40
N ASN A 90 12.96 -16.38 -6.33
CA ASN A 90 13.09 -17.67 -5.64
C ASN A 90 11.88 -17.90 -4.71
N ALA A 91 11.58 -19.15 -4.36
CA ALA A 91 10.38 -19.50 -3.58
C ALA A 91 10.27 -18.74 -2.23
N ASN A 92 11.36 -18.65 -1.46
CA ASN A 92 11.37 -17.96 -0.17
C ASN A 92 11.14 -16.45 -0.35
N ARG A 93 11.84 -15.84 -1.30
CA ARG A 93 11.73 -14.42 -1.64
C ARG A 93 10.34 -14.07 -2.17
N TRP A 94 9.73 -14.96 -2.92
CA TRP A 94 8.34 -14.81 -3.38
C TRP A 94 7.36 -14.82 -2.21
N ILE A 95 7.52 -15.74 -1.25
CA ILE A 95 6.69 -15.77 -0.03
C ILE A 95 6.86 -14.48 0.78
N VAL A 96 8.10 -14.01 0.98
CA VAL A 96 8.37 -12.75 1.67
C VAL A 96 7.77 -11.57 0.92
N ALA A 97 7.88 -11.54 -0.41
CA ALA A 97 7.28 -10.52 -1.26
C ALA A 97 5.75 -10.52 -1.14
N LEU A 98 5.12 -11.69 -1.11
CA LEU A 98 3.68 -11.82 -0.95
C LEU A 98 3.20 -11.27 0.40
N ILE A 99 3.88 -11.65 1.50
CA ILE A 99 3.59 -11.11 2.84
C ILE A 99 3.72 -9.58 2.83
N ARG A 100 4.80 -9.04 2.26
CA ARG A 100 5.01 -7.59 2.20
C ARG A 100 3.94 -6.88 1.37
N ALA A 101 3.63 -7.39 0.18
CA ALA A 101 2.60 -6.82 -0.67
C ALA A 101 1.24 -6.76 0.03
N HIS A 102 0.89 -7.81 0.79
CA HIS A 102 -0.35 -7.82 1.58
C HIS A 102 -0.33 -6.86 2.77
N LEU A 103 0.82 -6.66 3.42
CA LEU A 103 0.95 -5.77 4.58
C LEU A 103 1.11 -4.30 4.20
N THR A 104 1.74 -3.98 3.07
CA THR A 104 2.06 -2.59 2.69
C THR A 104 1.22 -2.06 1.54
N GLY A 105 0.51 -2.93 0.81
CA GLY A 105 -0.17 -2.55 -0.43
C GLY A 105 0.80 -2.14 -1.55
N GLU A 106 2.11 -2.30 -1.36
CA GLU A 106 3.11 -1.91 -2.36
C GLU A 106 3.47 -3.08 -3.27
N PRO A 107 3.57 -2.85 -4.59
CA PRO A 107 3.98 -3.88 -5.52
C PRO A 107 5.42 -4.33 -5.25
N GLN A 108 5.62 -5.65 -5.20
CA GLN A 108 6.93 -6.29 -5.12
C GLN A 108 7.26 -6.88 -6.48
N PHE A 109 8.32 -6.38 -7.11
CA PHE A 109 8.76 -6.84 -8.43
C PHE A 109 9.86 -7.87 -8.29
N GLY A 110 9.91 -8.87 -9.18
CA GLY A 110 11.00 -9.84 -9.32
C GLY A 110 12.14 -9.33 -10.21
N GLU A 111 13.20 -10.12 -10.37
CA GLU A 111 14.43 -9.72 -11.10
C GLU A 111 14.14 -9.26 -12.52
N GLN A 112 13.37 -10.08 -13.24
CA GLN A 112 13.01 -9.80 -14.62
C GLN A 112 12.11 -8.57 -14.74
N GLU A 113 11.09 -8.45 -13.88
CA GLU A 113 10.19 -7.30 -13.87
C GLU A 113 10.93 -6.00 -13.57
N MET A 114 11.86 -6.03 -12.62
CA MET A 114 12.71 -4.88 -12.30
C MET A 114 13.54 -4.42 -13.50
N MET A 115 14.13 -5.38 -14.22
CA MET A 115 14.93 -5.10 -15.41
C MET A 115 14.08 -4.49 -16.54
N LEU A 116 12.86 -5.03 -16.74
CA LEU A 116 11.92 -4.52 -17.73
C LEU A 116 11.44 -3.11 -17.38
N LEU A 117 11.07 -2.86 -16.11
CA LEU A 117 10.69 -1.54 -15.62
C LEU A 117 11.81 -0.52 -15.76
N ALA A 118 13.04 -0.89 -15.39
CA ALA A 118 14.21 -0.03 -15.55
C ALA A 118 14.49 0.29 -17.03
N THR A 119 14.26 -0.66 -17.93
CA THR A 119 14.45 -0.46 -19.37
C THR A 119 13.36 0.43 -19.96
N SER A 120 12.09 0.18 -19.61
CA SER A 120 10.95 1.03 -20.01
C SER A 120 11.14 2.47 -19.54
N ASN A 121 11.53 2.69 -18.27
CA ASN A 121 11.81 4.02 -17.76
C ASN A 121 12.94 4.73 -18.51
N ARG A 122 14.01 4.01 -18.89
CA ARG A 122 15.10 4.60 -19.69
C ARG A 122 14.64 5.03 -21.08
N GLN A 123 13.74 4.27 -21.70
CA GLN A 123 13.15 4.61 -23.00
C GLN A 123 12.23 5.84 -22.87
N LEU A 124 11.34 5.85 -21.89
CA LEU A 124 10.46 6.99 -21.61
C LEU A 124 11.26 8.27 -21.29
N ALA A 125 12.34 8.17 -20.53
CA ALA A 125 13.24 9.31 -20.29
C ALA A 125 13.89 9.83 -21.58
N SER A 126 14.22 8.95 -22.52
CA SER A 126 14.73 9.36 -23.84
C SER A 126 13.65 10.07 -24.66
N ILE A 127 12.41 9.58 -24.65
CA ILE A 127 11.27 10.24 -25.30
C ILE A 127 11.03 11.63 -24.67
N GLY A 128 11.04 11.73 -23.34
CA GLY A 128 10.91 13.02 -22.64
C GLY A 128 11.99 14.04 -23.01
N ARG A 129 13.24 13.59 -23.20
CA ARG A 129 14.33 14.43 -23.71
C ARG A 129 14.08 14.89 -25.14
N LEU A 130 13.65 13.99 -26.03
CA LEU A 130 13.35 14.32 -27.43
C LEU A 130 12.21 15.34 -27.52
N LEU A 131 11.13 15.14 -26.75
CA LEU A 131 10.03 16.11 -26.65
C LEU A 131 10.53 17.47 -26.15
N GLY A 132 11.44 17.49 -25.17
CA GLY A 132 12.07 18.72 -24.69
C GLY A 132 12.97 19.40 -25.72
N CYS A 133 13.61 18.66 -26.63
CA CYS A 133 14.33 19.25 -27.77
C CYS A 133 13.35 19.81 -28.80
N ILE A 134 12.34 19.04 -29.20
CA ILE A 134 11.30 19.49 -30.15
C ILE A 134 10.59 20.73 -29.64
N ALA A 135 10.30 20.84 -28.33
CA ALA A 135 9.68 22.05 -27.77
C ALA A 135 10.59 23.27 -27.91
N ARG A 136 11.90 23.12 -27.66
CA ARG A 136 12.87 24.21 -27.71
C ARG A 136 13.22 24.61 -29.16
N ASP A 137 13.44 23.63 -30.02
CA ASP A 137 13.82 23.84 -31.42
C ASP A 137 12.60 24.20 -32.25
N GLY A 138 11.46 23.59 -31.98
CA GLY A 138 10.15 23.97 -32.50
C GLY A 138 9.77 25.39 -32.10
N ALA A 139 10.00 25.83 -30.87
CA ALA A 139 9.80 27.26 -30.52
C ALA A 139 10.73 28.21 -31.31
N ARG A 140 11.92 27.76 -31.75
CA ARG A 140 12.80 28.54 -32.63
C ARG A 140 12.34 28.58 -34.10
N VAL A 141 11.67 27.52 -34.57
CA VAL A 141 11.23 27.36 -35.98
C VAL A 141 9.77 27.76 -36.21
N ALA A 142 8.89 27.56 -35.22
CA ALA A 142 7.45 27.81 -35.25
C ALA A 142 7.08 29.30 -35.18
N ALA A 143 8.06 30.21 -35.20
CA ALA A 143 7.82 31.61 -35.53
C ALA A 143 7.08 31.76 -36.88
N HIS A 144 7.06 30.72 -37.73
CA HIS A 144 6.44 30.73 -39.06
C HIS A 144 5.41 29.62 -39.32
N THR A 145 5.05 28.75 -38.36
CA THR A 145 4.06 27.68 -38.61
C THR A 145 3.34 27.19 -37.33
N GLU A 146 2.01 27.36 -37.28
CA GLU A 146 1.10 27.03 -36.16
C GLU A 146 0.90 25.52 -35.89
N LEU A 147 1.84 24.65 -36.28
CA LEU A 147 1.59 23.20 -36.31
C LEU A 147 1.68 22.49 -34.96
N ILE A 148 2.26 23.11 -33.92
CA ILE A 148 2.43 22.48 -32.60
C ILE A 148 2.14 23.49 -31.50
N ASP A 149 1.11 23.23 -30.69
CA ASP A 149 0.83 24.01 -29.48
C ASP A 149 1.93 23.75 -28.42
N PRO A 150 2.78 24.75 -28.11
CA PRO A 150 3.85 24.61 -27.13
C PRO A 150 3.31 24.27 -25.73
N GLN A 151 2.09 24.69 -25.40
CA GLN A 151 1.46 24.46 -24.11
C GLN A 151 1.05 23.00 -23.94
N GLN A 152 0.50 22.37 -24.98
CA GLN A 152 0.19 20.93 -24.97
C GLN A 152 1.45 20.07 -24.85
N LEU A 153 2.51 20.43 -25.58
CA LEU A 153 3.79 19.70 -25.51
C LEU A 153 4.44 19.83 -24.13
N ALA A 154 4.37 21.00 -23.50
CA ALA A 154 4.83 21.22 -22.13
C ALA A 154 4.01 20.41 -21.10
N ALA A 155 2.68 20.34 -21.27
CA ALA A 155 1.79 19.55 -20.42
C ALA A 155 2.12 18.04 -20.51
N MET A 156 2.26 17.52 -21.73
CA MET A 156 2.61 16.11 -21.96
C MET A 156 3.98 15.75 -21.39
N LYS A 157 4.97 16.64 -21.54
CA LYS A 157 6.29 16.46 -20.90
C LYS A 157 6.17 16.42 -19.38
N LYS A 158 5.37 17.31 -18.78
CA LYS A 158 5.16 17.36 -17.33
C LYS A 158 4.54 16.06 -16.79
N GLU A 159 3.56 15.52 -17.50
CA GLU A 159 2.92 14.25 -17.15
C GLU A 159 3.90 13.09 -17.25
N LEU A 160 4.69 13.03 -18.33
CA LEU A 160 5.73 12.02 -18.51
C LEU A 160 6.82 12.11 -17.42
N ASP A 161 7.27 13.32 -17.07
CA ASP A 161 8.23 13.55 -15.98
C ASP A 161 7.67 13.17 -14.60
N ALA A 162 6.36 13.32 -14.38
CA ALA A 162 5.69 12.86 -13.17
C ALA A 162 5.64 11.33 -13.10
N HIS A 163 5.26 10.68 -14.21
CA HIS A 163 5.23 9.22 -14.30
C HIS A 163 6.63 8.61 -14.09
N LEU A 164 7.65 9.16 -14.75
CA LEU A 164 9.04 8.71 -14.58
C LEU A 164 9.50 8.79 -13.12
N ARG A 165 9.17 9.86 -12.41
CA ARG A 165 9.51 10.01 -10.98
C ARG A 165 8.78 8.97 -10.12
N ALA A 166 7.50 8.73 -10.37
CA ALA A 166 6.73 7.73 -9.64
C ALA A 166 7.32 6.32 -9.82
N VAL A 167 7.62 5.93 -11.06
CA VAL A 167 8.20 4.60 -11.32
C VAL A 167 9.63 4.50 -10.79
N ALA A 168 10.45 5.55 -10.90
CA ALA A 168 11.79 5.57 -10.30
C ALA A 168 11.77 5.39 -8.77
N ALA A 169 10.78 5.99 -8.09
CA ALA A 169 10.59 5.80 -6.66
C ALA A 169 10.23 4.34 -6.31
N LEU A 170 9.32 3.72 -7.06
CA LEU A 170 8.94 2.31 -6.88
C LEU A 170 10.10 1.34 -7.11
N VAL A 171 10.89 1.57 -8.17
CA VAL A 171 12.09 0.78 -8.48
C VAL A 171 13.12 0.91 -7.37
N ARG A 172 13.40 2.13 -6.90
CA ARG A 172 14.34 2.37 -5.80
C ARG A 172 13.89 1.73 -4.50
N ALA A 173 12.62 1.88 -4.13
CA ALA A 173 12.05 1.26 -2.94
C ALA A 173 12.17 -0.27 -2.98
N ASN A 174 11.97 -0.90 -4.14
CA ASN A 174 12.18 -2.33 -4.28
C ASN A 174 13.68 -2.73 -4.23
N LEU A 175 14.57 -1.98 -4.88
CA LEU A 175 16.02 -2.24 -4.86
C LEU A 175 16.62 -2.10 -3.46
N ASP A 176 16.23 -1.08 -2.69
CA ASP A 176 16.68 -0.86 -1.32
C ASP A 176 16.24 -1.99 -0.38
N ARG A 177 15.19 -2.75 -0.74
CA ARG A 177 14.72 -3.95 -0.03
C ARG A 177 15.46 -5.22 -0.46
N TRP A 178 16.10 -5.21 -1.62
CA TRP A 178 16.84 -6.34 -2.21
C TRP A 178 18.32 -6.37 -1.82
N SER A 179 18.95 -5.21 -1.71
CA SER A 179 20.37 -5.05 -1.39
C SER A 179 20.72 -5.42 0.06
N ARG A 180 19.76 -5.96 0.82
CA ARG A 180 19.86 -6.27 2.25
C ARG A 180 19.42 -7.70 2.55
#